data_AF-A0A1F8UYJ1-F1
#
_entry.id   AF-A0A1F8UYJ1-F1
#
_cell.length_a   1.000
_cell.length_b   1.000
_cell.length_c   1.000
_cell.angle_alpha   90.00
_cell.angle_beta   90.00
_cell.angle_gamma   90.00
#
_symmetry.space_group_name_H-M   'P 1'
#
loop_
_entity.id
_entity.type
_entity.pdbx_description
1 polymer ?
#
loop_
_entity_poly.entity_id
_entity_poly.type
_entity_poly.pdbx_seq_one_letter_code
_entity_poly.pdbx_strand_id
1 'polypeptide(L)'
;MLIMSMYMFVRIFVTAVFALVAFFVFWKKIKKLKLFGYLIAISLFFAVISFLPFENVFYKFDSPEAAYKYQTNKNPKEVISTDEFSVVMYQRNNLSVATYISDKSGSGWKIPFVFNEQGKSIDLPYEYHNLSARVCRTFGSEKSILVIAEYFVEDTTSDLMITDSLGSEFTVTSNIYPAEEGNIIVHYVIVDSDAKDYKLFINGIKVEAVINLK
;
A
#
# COMPACT_ATOMS: atom_id res chain seq x y z
N MET A 1 5.97 -0.31 22.69
CA MET A 1 4.93 0.75 22.81
C MET A 1 4.31 0.92 21.43
N LEU A 2 3.06 0.50 21.22
CA LEU A 2 2.36 0.68 19.94
C LEU A 2 2.07 2.17 19.78
N ILE A 3 2.88 2.88 18.99
CA ILE A 3 2.59 4.29 18.67
C ILE A 3 1.44 4.27 17.68
N MET A 4 0.25 4.62 18.17
CA MET A 4 -0.96 4.69 17.38
C MET A 4 -0.80 5.72 16.26
N SER A 5 -1.19 5.37 15.03
CA SER A 5 -1.11 6.31 13.90
C SER A 5 -2.13 7.43 14.05
N MET A 6 -1.85 8.59 13.44
CA MET A 6 -2.77 9.73 13.48
C MET A 6 -4.15 9.37 12.90
N TYR A 7 -4.17 8.49 11.89
CA TYR A 7 -5.38 7.87 11.36
C TYR A 7 -6.25 7.24 12.46
N MET A 8 -5.67 6.38 13.32
CA MET A 8 -6.42 5.74 14.40
C MET A 8 -6.93 6.73 15.45
N PHE A 9 -6.14 7.77 15.77
CA PHE A 9 -6.59 8.84 16.67
C PHE A 9 -7.83 9.56 16.13
N VAL A 10 -7.84 9.92 14.84
CA VAL A 10 -9.00 10.58 14.22
C VAL A 10 -10.23 9.69 14.26
N ARG A 11 -10.10 8.37 14.03
CA ARG A 11 -11.24 7.42 14.12
C ARG A 11 -11.81 7.32 15.51
N ILE A 12 -10.95 7.22 16.53
CA ILE A 12 -11.40 7.17 17.93
C ILE A 12 -12.10 8.48 18.30
N PHE A 13 -11.54 9.62 17.91
CA PHE A 13 -12.12 10.93 18.18
C PHE A 13 -13.52 11.08 17.55
N VAL A 14 -13.67 10.77 16.26
CA VAL A 14 -14.97 10.86 15.56
C VAL A 14 -15.99 9.89 16.17
N THR A 15 -15.55 8.67 16.55
CA THR A 15 -16.42 7.69 17.22
C THR A 15 -16.85 8.16 18.61
N ALA A 16 -15.95 8.78 19.37
CA ALA A 16 -16.27 9.33 20.68
C ALA A 16 -17.29 10.47 20.56
N VAL A 17 -17.13 11.38 19.59
CA VAL A 17 -18.10 12.44 19.32
C VAL A 17 -19.46 11.85 18.92
N PHE A 18 -19.48 10.86 18.03
CA PHE A 18 -20.71 10.17 17.63
C PHE A 18 -21.41 9.50 18.82
N ALA A 19 -20.65 8.79 19.67
CA ALA A 19 -21.17 8.18 20.88
C ALA A 19 -21.76 9.25 21.83
N LEU A 20 -21.05 10.34 22.08
CA LEU A 20 -21.55 11.41 22.94
C LEU A 20 -22.88 12.00 22.41
N VAL A 21 -22.95 12.32 21.12
CA VAL A 21 -24.17 12.84 20.50
C VAL A 21 -25.32 11.84 20.63
N ALA A 22 -25.07 10.57 20.28
CA ALA A 22 -26.08 9.52 20.39
C ALA A 22 -26.53 9.31 21.85
N PHE A 23 -25.61 9.35 22.81
CA PHE A 23 -25.93 9.27 24.22
C PHE A 23 -26.88 10.40 24.62
N PHE A 24 -26.55 11.67 24.34
CA PHE A 24 -27.42 12.80 24.70
C PHE A 24 -28.79 12.76 24.03
N VAL A 25 -28.87 12.31 22.78
CA VAL A 25 -30.15 12.16 22.06
C VAL A 25 -31.02 11.08 22.70
N PHE A 26 -30.42 9.97 23.14
CA PHE A 26 -31.16 8.81 23.62
C PHE A 26 -31.19 8.64 25.14
N TRP A 27 -30.45 9.42 25.93
CA TRP A 27 -30.20 9.20 27.37
C TRP A 27 -31.46 8.94 28.21
N LYS A 28 -32.53 9.70 27.98
CA LYS A 28 -33.84 9.56 28.66
C LYS A 28 -34.60 8.28 28.28
N LYS A 29 -34.20 7.60 27.20
CA LYS A 29 -34.87 6.42 26.63
C LYS A 29 -34.05 5.13 26.81
N ILE A 30 -32.84 5.20 27.38
CA ILE A 30 -31.95 4.04 27.53
C ILE A 30 -32.40 3.18 28.72
N LYS A 31 -33.02 2.04 28.44
CA LYS A 31 -33.18 0.91 29.39
C LYS A 31 -32.04 -0.10 29.20
N LYS A 32 -31.76 -0.98 30.16
CA LYS A 32 -30.65 -1.96 30.10
C LYS A 32 -30.57 -2.75 28.77
N LEU A 33 -31.70 -3.25 28.24
CA LEU A 33 -31.71 -3.96 26.95
C LEU A 33 -31.38 -3.07 25.73
N LYS A 34 -31.65 -1.76 25.82
CA LYS A 34 -31.35 -0.77 24.77
C LYS A 34 -29.91 -0.27 24.85
N LEU A 35 -29.27 -0.36 26.01
CA LEU A 35 -27.85 -0.04 26.18
C LEU A 35 -26.96 -1.00 25.37
N PHE A 36 -27.32 -2.28 25.30
CA PHE A 36 -26.59 -3.25 24.49
C PHE A 36 -26.67 -2.92 22.98
N GLY A 37 -27.87 -2.59 22.49
CA GLY A 37 -28.05 -2.16 21.10
C GLY A 37 -27.27 -0.88 20.77
N TYR A 38 -27.19 0.05 21.73
CA TYR A 38 -26.38 1.26 21.60
C TYR A 38 -24.87 0.96 21.48
N LEU A 39 -24.34 0.04 22.31
CA LEU A 39 -22.95 -0.39 22.21
C LEU A 39 -22.67 -1.07 20.87
N ILE A 40 -23.58 -1.93 20.39
CA ILE A 40 -23.48 -2.54 19.05
C ILE A 40 -23.42 -1.47 17.96
N ALA A 41 -24.29 -0.45 18.03
CA ALA A 41 -24.32 0.62 17.05
C ALA A 41 -22.99 1.41 17.00
N ILE A 42 -22.39 1.72 18.15
CA ILE A 42 -21.07 2.37 18.22
C ILE A 42 -20.00 1.45 17.62
N SER A 43 -19.98 0.18 17.97
CA SER A 43 -18.99 -0.78 17.45
C SER A 43 -19.11 -0.94 15.93
N LEU A 44 -20.33 -1.01 15.40
CA LEU A 44 -20.58 -1.06 13.96
C LEU A 44 -20.15 0.24 13.27
N PHE A 45 -20.44 1.40 13.86
CA PHE A 45 -19.99 2.68 13.35
C PHE A 45 -18.45 2.75 13.29
N PHE A 46 -17.77 2.39 14.38
CA PHE A 46 -16.31 2.33 14.43
C PHE A 46 -15.75 1.38 13.36
N ALA A 47 -16.34 0.20 13.19
CA ALA A 47 -15.93 -0.75 12.18
C ALA A 47 -16.07 -0.15 10.77
N VAL A 48 -17.22 0.43 10.43
CA VAL A 48 -17.48 1.03 9.11
C VAL A 48 -16.49 2.15 8.82
N ILE A 49 -16.29 3.07 9.76
CA ILE A 49 -15.33 4.16 9.54
C ILE A 49 -13.90 3.61 9.47
N SER A 50 -13.55 2.51 10.13
CA SER A 50 -12.17 2.00 10.07
C SER A 50 -11.75 1.59 8.66
N PHE A 51 -12.70 1.17 7.81
CA PHE A 51 -12.45 0.78 6.42
C PHE A 51 -12.56 1.93 5.40
N LEU A 52 -13.30 3.01 5.72
CA LEU A 52 -13.57 4.11 4.80
C LEU A 52 -12.66 5.33 5.10
N PRO A 53 -11.76 5.75 4.19
CA PRO A 53 -10.95 6.96 4.36
C PRO A 53 -11.81 8.22 4.14
N PHE A 54 -12.76 8.50 5.04
CA PHE A 54 -13.66 9.66 4.95
C PHE A 54 -12.91 11.00 4.89
N GLU A 55 -11.66 11.07 5.35
CA GLU A 55 -10.85 12.28 5.26
C GLU A 55 -10.65 12.69 3.80
N ASN A 56 -10.61 11.75 2.87
CA ASN A 56 -10.47 12.01 1.44
C ASN A 56 -11.61 12.86 0.84
N VAL A 57 -12.73 13.01 1.56
CA VAL A 57 -13.85 13.90 1.18
C VAL A 57 -13.52 15.37 1.45
N PHE A 58 -12.69 15.66 2.46
CA PHE A 58 -12.47 17.02 2.96
C PHE A 58 -11.00 17.46 2.90
N TYR A 59 -10.07 16.52 2.82
CA TYR A 59 -8.64 16.76 2.91
C TYR A 59 -7.85 15.99 1.86
N LYS A 60 -6.76 16.59 1.41
CA LYS A 60 -5.77 16.00 0.52
C LYS A 60 -4.40 16.28 1.12
N PHE A 61 -3.52 15.29 1.06
CA PHE A 61 -2.16 15.41 1.56
C PHE A 61 -1.26 16.06 0.52
N ASP A 62 -0.29 16.85 0.95
CA ASP A 62 0.64 17.55 0.05
C ASP A 62 1.63 16.60 -0.62
N SER A 63 1.88 15.43 -0.02
CA SER A 63 2.79 14.42 -0.54
C SER A 63 2.29 13.00 -0.23
N PRO A 64 2.72 12.00 -1.01
CA PRO A 64 2.37 10.60 -0.74
C PRO A 64 2.98 10.09 0.58
N GLU A 65 4.14 10.59 0.99
CA GLU A 65 4.75 10.31 2.29
C GLU A 65 3.89 10.82 3.44
N ALA A 66 3.28 12.00 3.28
CA ALA A 66 2.40 12.57 4.30
C ALA A 66 1.14 11.72 4.48
N ALA A 67 0.52 11.26 3.37
CA ALA A 67 -0.61 10.33 3.41
C ALA A 67 -0.23 9.00 4.09
N TYR A 68 0.94 8.44 3.71
CA TYR A 68 1.46 7.20 4.29
C TYR A 68 1.75 7.33 5.79
N LYS A 69 2.42 8.40 6.22
CA LYS A 69 2.74 8.64 7.64
C LYS A 69 1.48 8.83 8.47
N TYR A 70 0.47 9.52 7.94
CA TYR A 70 -0.83 9.66 8.60
C TYR A 70 -1.47 8.30 8.90
N GLN A 71 -1.44 7.37 7.94
CA GLN A 71 -2.05 6.04 8.10
C GLN A 71 -1.23 5.06 8.92
N THR A 72 0.09 5.00 8.72
CA THR A 72 0.94 3.90 9.22
C THR A 72 1.87 4.29 10.36
N ASN A 73 2.17 5.58 10.53
CA ASN A 73 3.18 6.11 11.46
C ASN A 73 4.58 5.45 11.32
N LYS A 74 4.86 4.87 10.16
CA LYS A 74 6.16 4.30 9.81
C LYS A 74 6.91 5.29 8.91
N ASN A 75 8.22 5.14 8.84
CA ASN A 75 9.03 5.92 7.90
C ASN A 75 8.99 5.27 6.52
N PRO A 76 8.72 6.05 5.45
CA PRO A 76 8.90 5.56 4.09
C PRO A 76 10.40 5.32 3.85
N LYS A 77 10.71 4.34 3.02
CA LYS A 77 12.08 4.10 2.56
C LYS A 77 12.26 4.66 1.15
N GLU A 78 11.30 4.39 0.28
CA GLU A 78 11.31 4.88 -1.09
C GLU A 78 9.91 5.26 -1.53
N VAL A 79 9.82 6.23 -2.45
CA VAL A 79 8.57 6.67 -3.04
C VAL A 79 8.75 6.79 -4.54
N ILE A 80 7.93 6.04 -5.27
CA ILE A 80 7.86 6.09 -6.73
C ILE A 80 6.53 6.75 -7.07
N SER A 81 6.54 7.83 -7.85
CA SER A 81 5.33 8.56 -8.20
C SER A 81 5.14 8.61 -9.71
N THR A 82 3.90 8.35 -10.14
CA THR A 82 3.41 8.72 -11.47
C THR A 82 2.60 10.03 -11.35
N ASP A 83 2.02 10.46 -12.45
CA ASP A 83 1.02 11.52 -12.49
C ASP A 83 -0.36 11.11 -11.96
N GLU A 84 -0.62 9.81 -11.75
CA GLU A 84 -1.92 9.27 -11.33
C GLU A 84 -1.91 8.68 -9.92
N PHE A 85 -0.81 8.05 -9.52
CA PHE A 85 -0.67 7.39 -8.22
C PHE A 85 0.79 7.34 -7.77
N SER A 86 1.02 6.88 -6.54
CA SER A 86 2.36 6.62 -6.04
C SER A 86 2.43 5.31 -5.28
N VAL A 87 3.63 4.76 -5.20
CA VAL A 87 3.98 3.57 -4.42
C VAL A 87 5.04 3.98 -3.41
N VAL A 88 4.65 3.96 -2.14
CA VAL A 88 5.56 4.11 -1.01
C VAL A 88 6.01 2.72 -0.58
N MET A 89 7.30 2.46 -0.67
CA MET A 89 7.93 1.23 -0.17
C MET A 89 8.43 1.43 1.24
N TYR A 90 8.21 0.43 2.09
CA TYR A 90 8.63 0.47 3.48
C TYR A 90 8.97 -0.91 4.01
N GLN A 91 9.82 -0.93 5.02
CA GLN A 91 10.13 -2.16 5.75
C GLN A 91 8.93 -2.55 6.63
N ARG A 92 8.27 -3.67 6.31
CA ARG A 92 7.12 -4.15 7.08
C ARG A 92 7.57 -4.73 8.41
N ASN A 93 8.61 -5.54 8.37
CA ASN A 93 9.30 -6.19 9.48
C ASN A 93 10.77 -6.48 9.06
N ASN A 94 11.52 -7.17 9.91
CA ASN A 94 12.92 -7.53 9.65
C ASN A 94 13.12 -8.57 8.54
N LEU A 95 12.08 -8.96 7.80
CA LEU A 95 12.11 -10.00 6.78
C LEU A 95 11.44 -9.58 5.46
N SER A 96 10.76 -8.43 5.42
CA SER A 96 9.94 -8.08 4.25
C SER A 96 9.77 -6.58 4.01
N VAL A 97 9.72 -6.23 2.73
CA VAL A 97 9.26 -4.95 2.22
C VAL A 97 7.78 -5.04 1.88
N ALA A 98 7.04 -3.97 2.13
CA ALA A 98 5.66 -3.81 1.70
C ALA A 98 5.50 -2.49 0.94
N THR A 99 4.42 -2.42 0.18
CA THR A 99 4.03 -1.25 -0.60
C THR A 99 2.77 -0.64 -0.01
N TYR A 100 2.68 0.67 -0.13
CA TYR A 100 1.51 1.47 0.13
C TYR A 100 1.21 2.28 -1.12
N ILE A 101 0.00 2.16 -1.66
CA ILE A 101 -0.39 2.84 -2.89
C ILE A 101 -1.31 4.01 -2.55
N SER A 102 -1.04 5.20 -3.07
CA SER A 102 -1.93 6.37 -2.90
C SER A 102 -2.33 6.98 -4.24
N ASP A 103 -3.60 7.36 -4.34
CA ASP A 103 -4.14 8.02 -5.53
C ASP A 103 -3.79 9.52 -5.52
N LYS A 104 -3.40 10.05 -6.68
CA LYS A 104 -3.30 11.49 -6.89
C LYS A 104 -4.69 12.06 -7.19
N SER A 105 -5.00 13.22 -6.62
CA SER A 105 -6.29 13.89 -6.82
C SER A 105 -6.09 15.39 -6.97
N GLY A 106 -5.84 15.84 -8.20
CA GLY A 106 -5.43 17.22 -8.50
C GLY A 106 -4.01 17.47 -7.98
N SER A 107 -3.84 18.49 -7.13
CA SER A 107 -2.54 18.87 -6.58
C SER A 107 -2.11 18.09 -5.33
N GLY A 108 -2.93 17.14 -4.83
CA GLY A 108 -2.64 16.42 -3.59
C GLY A 108 -2.97 14.93 -3.67
N TRP A 109 -2.77 14.24 -2.56
CA TRP A 109 -2.79 12.79 -2.45
C TRP A 109 -3.87 12.31 -1.49
N LYS A 110 -4.44 11.13 -1.78
CA LYS A 110 -5.50 10.50 -0.98
C LYS A 110 -5.01 9.23 -0.31
N ILE A 111 -5.62 8.93 0.84
CA ILE A 111 -5.40 7.69 1.57
C ILE A 111 -6.06 6.55 0.76
N PRO A 112 -5.40 5.40 0.57
CA PRO A 112 -6.01 4.29 -0.14
C PRO A 112 -7.23 3.78 0.60
N PHE A 113 -8.22 3.36 -0.19
CA PHE A 113 -9.32 2.57 0.33
C PHE A 113 -8.82 1.17 0.71
N VAL A 114 -9.23 0.64 1.86
CA VAL A 114 -8.75 -0.67 2.34
C VAL A 114 -9.11 -1.81 1.37
N PHE A 115 -10.18 -1.64 0.59
CA PHE A 115 -10.60 -2.60 -0.42
C PHE A 115 -10.07 -2.33 -1.83
N ASN A 116 -9.31 -1.25 -2.06
CA ASN A 116 -8.59 -1.12 -3.33
C ASN A 116 -7.44 -2.13 -3.32
N GLU A 117 -7.44 -3.05 -4.29
CA GLU A 117 -6.33 -3.99 -4.48
C GLU A 117 -5.03 -3.20 -4.65
N GLN A 118 -4.15 -3.25 -3.64
CA GLN A 118 -2.90 -2.50 -3.63
C GLN A 118 -1.80 -3.20 -4.44
N GLY A 119 -2.17 -3.74 -5.60
CA GLY A 119 -1.30 -4.46 -6.50
C GLY A 119 -1.44 -5.98 -6.45
N LYS A 120 -1.10 -6.61 -7.57
CA LYS A 120 -1.27 -8.04 -7.85
C LYS A 120 0.11 -8.73 -7.80
N SER A 121 0.22 -9.81 -7.04
CA SER A 121 1.44 -10.64 -7.06
C SER A 121 1.60 -11.33 -8.40
N ILE A 122 2.85 -11.48 -8.83
CA ILE A 122 3.26 -12.23 -10.00
C ILE A 122 3.86 -13.54 -9.48
N ASP A 123 3.32 -14.66 -9.96
CA ASP A 123 3.87 -15.97 -9.64
C ASP A 123 5.20 -16.15 -10.37
N LEU A 124 6.25 -16.40 -9.60
CA LEU A 124 7.58 -16.67 -10.12
C LEU A 124 7.88 -18.18 -10.08
N PRO A 125 8.67 -18.71 -11.03
CA PRO A 125 9.18 -20.07 -10.94
C PRO A 125 9.92 -20.36 -9.63
N TYR A 126 9.90 -21.62 -9.17
CA TYR A 126 10.50 -22.03 -7.89
C TYR A 126 11.99 -21.69 -7.74
N GLU A 127 12.74 -21.68 -8.84
CA GLU A 127 14.15 -21.28 -8.86
C GLU A 127 14.37 -19.83 -8.38
N TYR A 128 13.32 -18.99 -8.42
CA TYR A 128 13.30 -17.61 -7.93
C TYR A 128 12.61 -17.47 -6.57
N HIS A 129 12.74 -18.48 -5.69
CA HIS A 129 12.14 -18.45 -4.34
C HIS A 129 12.61 -17.29 -3.44
N ASN A 130 13.77 -16.71 -3.75
CA ASN A 130 14.30 -15.51 -3.09
C ASN A 130 13.80 -14.21 -3.74
N LEU A 131 12.90 -14.27 -4.71
CA LEU A 131 12.31 -13.10 -5.36
C LEU A 131 10.83 -13.00 -5.04
N SER A 132 10.33 -11.76 -4.97
CA SER A 132 8.90 -11.48 -5.09
C SER A 132 8.69 -10.47 -6.19
N ALA A 133 7.64 -10.65 -6.99
CA ALA A 133 7.26 -9.71 -8.02
C ALA A 133 5.80 -9.31 -7.84
N ARG A 134 5.49 -8.03 -8.07
CA ARG A 134 4.12 -7.51 -8.04
C ARG A 134 3.92 -6.35 -8.98
N VAL A 135 2.71 -6.23 -9.51
CA VAL A 135 2.26 -5.05 -10.25
C VAL A 135 1.48 -4.17 -9.30
N CYS A 136 1.92 -2.93 -9.10
CA CYS A 136 1.25 -1.91 -8.33
C CYS A 136 0.56 -0.93 -9.27
N ARG A 137 -0.74 -0.71 -9.06
CA ARG A 137 -1.54 0.26 -9.84
C ARG A 137 -2.77 0.69 -9.04
N THR A 138 -3.48 1.67 -9.56
CA THR A 138 -4.78 2.10 -9.04
C THR A 138 -5.87 1.89 -10.09
N PHE A 139 -7.13 1.86 -9.66
CA PHE A 139 -8.24 1.58 -10.57
C PHE A 139 -8.36 2.67 -11.64
N GLY A 140 -8.36 2.26 -12.91
CA GLY A 140 -8.46 3.17 -14.05
C GLY A 140 -7.14 3.85 -14.45
N SER A 141 -6.03 3.50 -13.81
CA SER A 141 -4.71 4.05 -14.13
C SER A 141 -4.17 3.53 -15.46
N GLU A 142 -3.64 4.44 -16.29
CA GLU A 142 -2.96 4.11 -17.54
C GLU A 142 -1.53 3.62 -17.31
N LYS A 143 -1.02 3.75 -16.08
CA LYS A 143 0.32 3.31 -15.69
C LYS A 143 0.27 2.17 -14.69
N SER A 144 1.30 1.33 -14.74
CA SER A 144 1.54 0.26 -13.79
C SER A 144 3.00 0.33 -13.34
N ILE A 145 3.24 0.11 -12.06
CA ILE A 145 4.60 0.00 -11.50
C ILE A 145 4.86 -1.46 -11.21
N LEU A 146 5.76 -2.09 -11.96
CA LEU A 146 6.25 -3.40 -11.64
C LEU A 146 7.34 -3.27 -10.59
N VAL A 147 7.21 -4.03 -9.50
CA VAL A 147 8.16 -4.07 -8.38
C VAL A 147 8.65 -5.50 -8.22
N ILE A 148 9.96 -5.68 -8.20
CA ILE A 148 10.64 -6.96 -7.96
C ILE A 148 11.57 -6.78 -6.77
N ALA A 149 11.35 -7.52 -5.70
CA ALA A 149 12.20 -7.52 -4.52
C ALA A 149 13.03 -8.80 -4.48
N GLU A 150 14.35 -8.66 -4.38
CA GLU A 150 15.33 -9.70 -4.17
C GLU A 150 15.70 -9.76 -2.69
N TYR A 151 15.51 -10.92 -2.08
CA TYR A 151 15.73 -11.16 -0.65
C TYR A 151 17.04 -11.92 -0.43
N PHE A 152 17.55 -11.81 0.81
CA PHE A 152 18.73 -12.55 1.29
C PHE A 152 20.01 -12.21 0.51
N VAL A 153 20.14 -10.97 0.05
CA VAL A 153 21.33 -10.50 -0.65
C VAL A 153 22.42 -10.23 0.38
N GLU A 154 23.54 -10.95 0.33
CA GLU A 154 24.65 -10.74 1.27
C GLU A 154 25.34 -9.38 1.01
N ASP A 155 25.51 -9.02 -0.25
CA ASP A 155 26.11 -7.77 -0.68
C ASP A 155 25.10 -6.62 -0.80
N THR A 156 25.61 -5.47 -1.23
CA THR A 156 24.79 -4.26 -1.50
C THR A 156 24.43 -4.10 -2.97
N THR A 157 24.82 -5.07 -3.80
CA THR A 157 24.66 -5.09 -5.25
C THR A 157 23.83 -6.31 -5.65
N SER A 158 22.99 -6.13 -6.67
CA SER A 158 22.23 -7.21 -7.28
C SER A 158 22.93 -7.68 -8.55
N ASP A 159 23.07 -8.99 -8.68
CA ASP A 159 23.53 -9.65 -9.92
C ASP A 159 22.36 -10.01 -10.85
N LEU A 160 21.14 -9.62 -10.47
CA LEU A 160 19.92 -9.97 -11.19
C LEU A 160 19.80 -9.15 -12.49
N MET A 161 19.74 -9.85 -13.62
CA MET A 161 19.45 -9.22 -14.91
C MET A 161 17.94 -9.24 -15.15
N ILE A 162 17.28 -8.09 -14.95
CA ILE A 162 15.86 -7.93 -15.25
C ILE A 162 15.70 -7.17 -16.57
N THR A 163 14.92 -7.73 -17.49
CA THR A 163 14.53 -7.07 -18.74
C THR A 163 13.05 -7.32 -19.05
N ASP A 164 12.48 -6.53 -19.94
CA ASP A 164 11.12 -6.74 -20.42
C ASP A 164 11.05 -6.72 -21.97
N SER A 165 9.88 -7.05 -22.51
CA SER A 165 9.63 -7.01 -23.95
C SER A 165 9.54 -5.59 -24.53
N LEU A 166 9.48 -4.56 -23.69
CA LEU A 166 9.38 -3.16 -24.12
C LEU A 166 10.76 -2.49 -24.21
N GLY A 167 11.81 -3.14 -23.71
CA GLY A 167 13.15 -2.57 -23.61
C GLY A 167 13.26 -1.52 -22.52
N SER A 168 12.44 -1.61 -21.47
CA SER A 168 12.43 -0.64 -20.38
C SER A 168 13.67 -0.74 -19.50
N GLU A 169 14.10 0.40 -18.95
CA GLU A 169 15.19 0.45 -17.98
C GLU A 169 14.66 0.30 -16.56
N PHE A 170 15.04 -0.80 -15.89
CA PHE A 170 14.68 -1.03 -14.49
C PHE A 170 15.57 -0.18 -13.57
N THR A 171 14.94 0.50 -12.63
CA THR A 171 15.63 1.27 -11.59
C THR A 171 15.83 0.39 -10.35
N VAL A 172 17.03 0.41 -9.79
CA VAL A 172 17.34 -0.19 -8.49
C VAL A 172 17.12 0.85 -7.40
N THR A 173 16.39 0.50 -6.35
CA THR A 173 16.15 1.38 -5.21
C THR A 173 17.46 1.82 -4.57
N SER A 174 17.57 3.12 -4.23
CA SER A 174 18.77 3.65 -3.56
C SER A 174 18.93 3.14 -2.13
N ASN A 175 17.86 2.60 -1.56
CA ASN A 175 17.83 2.12 -0.19
C ASN A 175 17.95 0.61 -0.13
N ILE A 176 18.91 0.16 0.67
CA ILE A 176 19.03 -1.23 1.07
C ILE A 176 18.14 -1.43 2.29
N TYR A 177 17.29 -2.46 2.26
CA TYR A 177 16.46 -2.79 3.41
C TYR A 177 17.17 -3.89 4.19
N PRO A 178 17.82 -3.56 5.33
CA PRO A 178 18.50 -4.58 6.13
C PRO A 178 17.46 -5.52 6.73
N ALA A 179 17.60 -6.81 6.46
CA ALA A 179 16.80 -7.88 7.03
C ALA A 179 17.70 -8.76 7.93
N GLU A 180 17.10 -9.56 8.81
CA GLU A 180 17.84 -10.44 9.72
C GLU A 180 18.73 -11.46 8.97
N GLU A 181 18.31 -11.84 7.77
CA GLU A 181 18.94 -12.89 6.96
C GLU A 181 19.63 -12.34 5.69
N GLY A 182 19.83 -11.02 5.61
CA GLY A 182 20.48 -10.36 4.47
C GLY A 182 19.80 -9.07 4.05
N ASN A 183 20.29 -8.45 3.00
CA ASN A 183 19.69 -7.25 2.44
C ASN A 183 18.50 -7.62 1.54
N ILE A 184 17.57 -6.67 1.39
CA ILE A 184 16.56 -6.71 0.33
C ILE A 184 16.90 -5.58 -0.64
N ILE A 185 17.05 -5.95 -1.91
CA ILE A 185 17.23 -5.02 -3.03
C ILE A 185 15.92 -5.00 -3.80
N VAL A 186 15.46 -3.82 -4.21
CA VAL A 186 14.22 -3.69 -4.96
C VAL A 186 14.51 -3.05 -6.31
N HIS A 187 13.91 -3.64 -7.34
CA HIS A 187 13.93 -3.16 -8.70
C HIS A 187 12.52 -2.73 -9.09
N TYR A 188 12.40 -1.66 -9.85
CA TYR A 188 11.11 -1.24 -10.36
C TYR A 188 11.18 -0.64 -11.75
N VAL A 189 10.04 -0.67 -12.43
CA VAL A 189 9.84 0.01 -13.71
C VAL A 189 8.42 0.52 -13.81
N ILE A 190 8.23 1.63 -14.51
CA ILE A 190 6.92 2.21 -14.81
C ILE A 190 6.59 1.87 -16.27
N VAL A 191 5.48 1.20 -16.49
CA VAL A 191 5.04 0.74 -17.82
C VAL A 191 3.58 1.12 -18.07
N ASP A 192 3.18 1.14 -19.33
CA ASP A 192 1.78 1.36 -19.71
C ASP A 192 0.92 0.15 -19.32
N SER A 193 -0.20 0.40 -18.63
CA SER A 193 -1.11 -0.64 -18.12
C SER A 193 -1.81 -1.43 -19.22
N ASP A 194 -1.85 -0.91 -20.45
CA ASP A 194 -2.48 -1.57 -21.61
C ASP A 194 -1.46 -2.20 -22.57
N ALA A 195 -0.18 -2.24 -22.19
CA ALA A 195 0.88 -2.87 -22.96
C ALA A 195 0.50 -4.33 -23.29
N LYS A 196 0.22 -4.58 -24.55
CA LYS A 196 -0.11 -5.93 -25.05
C LYS A 196 1.15 -6.78 -25.07
N ASP A 197 0.97 -8.06 -24.73
CA ASP A 197 2.03 -9.06 -24.77
C ASP A 197 3.27 -8.71 -23.92
N TYR A 198 3.08 -7.94 -22.84
CA TYR A 198 4.14 -7.64 -21.89
C TYR A 198 4.74 -8.95 -21.34
N LYS A 199 6.06 -9.09 -21.45
CA LYS A 199 6.82 -10.22 -20.93
C LYS A 199 7.94 -9.71 -20.06
N LEU A 200 8.05 -10.30 -18.87
CA LEU A 200 9.16 -10.11 -17.95
C LEU A 200 10.18 -11.23 -18.14
N PHE A 201 11.46 -10.88 -18.14
CA PHE A 201 12.57 -11.82 -18.18
C PHE A 201 13.49 -11.57 -16.99
N ILE A 202 13.85 -12.64 -16.29
CA ILE A 202 14.80 -12.63 -15.19
C ILE A 202 15.95 -13.55 -15.59
N ASN A 203 17.17 -13.03 -15.65
CA ASN A 203 18.36 -13.74 -16.13
C ASN A 203 18.15 -14.41 -17.50
N GLY A 204 17.40 -13.73 -18.38
CA GLY A 204 17.05 -14.20 -19.73
C GLY A 204 15.93 -15.25 -19.76
N ILE A 205 15.44 -15.74 -18.61
CA ILE A 205 14.33 -16.68 -18.53
C ILE A 205 13.03 -15.91 -18.47
N LYS A 206 12.10 -16.24 -19.37
CA LYS A 206 10.76 -15.65 -19.39
C LYS A 206 9.98 -16.08 -18.14
N VAL A 207 9.48 -15.10 -17.40
CA VAL A 207 8.51 -15.32 -16.33
C VAL A 207 7.14 -15.56 -16.99
N GLU A 208 6.62 -16.78 -16.89
CA GLU A 208 5.36 -17.18 -17.53
C GLU A 208 4.09 -16.57 -16.92
N ALA A 209 4.24 -15.74 -15.88
CA ALA A 209 3.10 -15.10 -15.25
C ALA A 209 2.23 -14.40 -16.29
N VAL A 210 0.92 -14.61 -16.18
CA VAL A 210 -0.07 -13.76 -16.85
C VAL A 210 -0.01 -12.41 -16.16
N ILE A 211 0.94 -11.57 -16.60
CA ILE A 211 1.04 -10.18 -16.21
C ILE A 211 -0.08 -9.47 -16.95
N ASN A 212 -1.31 -9.67 -16.48
CA ASN A 212 -2.40 -8.79 -16.85
C ASN A 212 -2.15 -7.48 -16.12
N LEU A 213 -1.58 -6.51 -16.85
CA LEU A 213 -1.47 -5.13 -16.39
C LEU A 213 -2.86 -4.48 -16.31
N LYS A 214 -3.91 -5.11 -16.89
CA LYS A 214 -5.33 -4.75 -16.74
C LYS A 214 -6.05 -5.41 -15.58
#